data_AF-A0A6M0HWG0-F1
#
_entry.id   AF-A0A6M0HWG0-F1
#
_cell.length_a   1.000
_cell.length_b   1.000
_cell.length_c   1.000
_cell.angle_alpha   90.00
_cell.angle_beta   90.00
_cell.angle_gamma   90.00
#
_symmetry.space_group_name_H-M   'P 1'
#
loop_
_entity.id
_entity.type
_entity.pdbx_description
1 polymer ?
#
loop_
_entity_poly.entity_id
_entity_poly.type
_entity_poly.pdbx_seq_one_letter_code
_entity_poly.pdbx_strand_id
1 'polypeptide(L)'
;MIPDERLTQDVLAELAWDPSVTATDLGVTTKDGIVSLTGHVCSFAQKHAAEAAARRVKGVKAIAEEIAVDLPFEHRRTDEDIAAAVLNRLDWDA
;
A
#
# COMPACT_ATOMS: atom_id res chain seq x y z
N MET A 1 12.00 -24.14 -7.04
CA MET A 1 12.32 -22.71 -7.19
C MET A 1 11.32 -22.13 -8.16
N ILE A 2 10.52 -21.16 -7.74
CA ILE A 2 9.57 -20.49 -8.64
C ILE A 2 10.38 -19.40 -9.37
N PRO A 3 10.31 -19.30 -10.70
CA PRO A 3 11.00 -18.23 -11.41
C PRO A 3 10.40 -16.87 -11.03
N ASP A 4 11.24 -15.85 -10.86
CA ASP A 4 10.83 -14.50 -10.42
C ASP A 4 9.78 -13.89 -11.35
N GLU A 5 9.85 -14.21 -12.64
CA GLU A 5 8.91 -13.77 -13.66
C GLU A 5 7.50 -14.31 -13.39
N ARG A 6 7.39 -15.57 -12.98
CA ARG A 6 6.10 -16.17 -12.59
C ARG A 6 5.59 -15.61 -11.27
N LEU A 7 6.49 -15.35 -10.32
CA LEU A 7 6.11 -14.70 -9.05
C LEU A 7 5.55 -13.30 -9.30
N THR A 8 6.19 -12.53 -10.19
CA THR A 8 5.72 -11.20 -10.58
C THR A 8 4.34 -11.27 -11.21
N GLN A 9 4.12 -12.25 -12.08
CA GLN A 9 2.84 -12.46 -12.75
C GLN A 9 1.74 -12.87 -11.76
N ASP A 10 2.05 -13.72 -10.78
CA ASP A 10 1.12 -14.11 -9.71
C ASP A 10 0.76 -12.91 -8.82
N VAL A 11 1.73 -12.07 -8.46
CA VAL A 11 1.49 -10.84 -7.69
C VAL A 11 0.63 -9.85 -8.48
N LEU A 12 0.92 -9.65 -9.77
CA LEU A 12 0.10 -8.79 -10.63
C LEU A 12 -1.32 -9.32 -10.78
N ALA A 13 -1.51 -10.64 -10.86
CA ALA A 13 -2.83 -11.25 -10.91
C ALA A 13 -3.61 -11.05 -9.61
N GLU A 14 -2.98 -11.23 -8.45
CA GLU A 14 -3.60 -10.96 -7.14
C GLU A 14 -3.97 -9.48 -6.98
N LEU A 15 -3.10 -8.56 -7.41
CA LEU A 15 -3.37 -7.12 -7.38
C LEU A 15 -4.51 -6.72 -8.33
N ALA A 16 -4.56 -7.33 -9.52
CA ALA A 16 -5.65 -7.10 -10.47
C ALA A 16 -6.98 -7.69 -10.00
N TRP A 17 -6.94 -8.73 -9.17
CA TRP A 17 -8.12 -9.33 -8.57
C TRP A 17 -8.68 -8.50 -7.42
N ASP A 18 -7.85 -7.71 -6.74
CA ASP A 18 -8.26 -6.86 -5.62
C ASP A 18 -8.80 -5.51 -6.12
N PRO A 19 -10.13 -5.28 -6.12
CA PRO A 19 -10.70 -4.01 -6.59
C PRO A 19 -10.33 -2.83 -5.70
N SER A 20 -9.77 -3.09 -4.52
CA SER A 20 -9.30 -2.05 -3.60
C SER A 20 -8.01 -1.40 -4.10
N VAL A 21 -7.27 -2.04 -5.02
CA VAL A 21 -5.97 -1.58 -5.52
C VAL A 21 -6.07 -1.23 -7.00
N THR A 22 -5.80 0.03 -7.33
CA THR A 22 -5.66 0.44 -8.74
C THR A 22 -4.27 0.02 -9.23
N ALA A 23 -4.17 -1.18 -9.81
CA ALA A 23 -2.92 -1.72 -10.33
C ALA A 23 -2.32 -0.90 -11.49
N THR A 24 -3.06 0.06 -12.06
CA THR A 24 -2.65 0.85 -13.23
C THR A 24 -1.41 1.73 -12.99
N ASP A 25 -1.17 2.16 -11.74
CA ASP A 25 -0.03 3.02 -11.37
C ASP A 25 0.99 2.33 -10.45
N LEU A 26 0.83 1.01 -10.21
CA LEU A 26 1.73 0.22 -9.37
C LEU A 26 2.63 -0.67 -10.23
N GLY A 27 3.92 -0.39 -10.19
CA GLY A 27 4.97 -1.26 -10.70
C GLY A 27 5.31 -2.37 -9.70
N VAL A 28 5.37 -3.60 -10.20
CA VAL A 28 5.80 -4.78 -9.44
C VAL A 28 7.09 -5.30 -10.06
N THR A 29 8.12 -5.48 -9.25
CA THR A 29 9.37 -6.14 -9.66
C THR A 29 9.72 -7.24 -8.68
N THR A 30 10.26 -8.35 -9.17
CA THR A 30 10.72 -9.44 -8.31
C THR A 30 12.18 -9.76 -8.59
N LYS A 31 12.94 -10.00 -7.53
CA LYS A 31 14.32 -10.46 -7.62
C LYS A 31 14.64 -11.45 -6.51
N ASP A 32 15.05 -12.67 -6.86
CA ASP A 32 15.43 -13.74 -5.91
C ASP A 32 14.32 -14.11 -4.88
N GLY A 33 13.06 -13.90 -5.25
CA GLY A 33 11.88 -14.05 -4.37
C GLY A 33 11.59 -12.86 -3.45
N ILE A 34 12.26 -11.72 -3.64
CA ILE A 34 11.94 -10.43 -3.02
C ILE A 34 11.06 -9.65 -3.98
N VAL A 35 9.87 -9.25 -3.54
CA VAL A 35 8.91 -8.47 -4.34
C VAL A 35 9.04 -7.00 -3.97
N SER A 36 9.35 -6.15 -4.93
CA SER A 36 9.35 -4.70 -4.80
C SER A 36 8.09 -4.12 -5.42
N LEU A 37 7.32 -3.38 -4.62
CA LEU A 37 6.13 -2.65 -5.03
C LEU A 37 6.47 -1.16 -5.07
N THR A 38 6.42 -0.56 -6.26
CA THR A 38 6.73 0.85 -6.50
C THR A 38 5.54 1.53 -7.17
N GLY A 39 5.24 2.79 -6.86
CA GLY A 39 4.19 3.53 -7.56
C GLY A 39 3.47 4.53 -6.66
N HIS A 40 2.31 5.01 -7.14
CA HIS A 40 1.51 6.00 -6.42
C HIS A 40 0.13 5.43 -6.11
N VAL A 41 -0.36 5.67 -4.90
CA VAL A 41 -1.72 5.31 -4.47
C VAL A 41 -2.43 6.49 -3.84
N CYS A 42 -3.74 6.54 -3.98
CA CYS A 42 -4.56 7.66 -3.50
C CYS A 42 -4.94 7.53 -2.01
N SER A 43 -4.63 6.39 -1.37
CA SER A 43 -5.02 6.11 0.01
C SER A 43 -4.07 5.13 0.69
N PHE A 44 -3.93 5.26 2.02
CA PHE A 44 -3.20 4.30 2.83
C PHE A 44 -3.85 2.90 2.83
N ALA A 45 -5.17 2.83 2.66
CA ALA A 45 -5.87 1.54 2.54
C ALA A 45 -5.43 0.78 1.29
N GLN A 46 -5.22 1.49 0.17
CA GLN A 46 -4.68 0.93 -1.07
C GLN A 46 -3.26 0.40 -0.89
N LYS A 47 -2.40 1.17 -0.22
CA LYS A 47 -1.04 0.77 0.12
C LYS A 47 -1.03 -0.56 0.88
N HIS A 48 -1.82 -0.63 1.96
CA HIS A 48 -1.90 -1.83 2.79
C HIS A 48 -2.53 -3.03 2.06
N ALA A 49 -3.53 -2.79 1.22
CA ALA A 49 -4.12 -3.84 0.40
C ALA A 49 -3.11 -4.41 -0.62
N ALA A 50 -2.27 -3.57 -1.22
CA ALA A 50 -1.23 -4.00 -2.15
C ALA A 50 -0.17 -4.88 -1.45
N GLU A 51 0.28 -4.46 -0.27
CA GLU A 51 1.18 -5.25 0.58
C GLU A 51 0.55 -6.62 0.94
N ALA A 52 -0.70 -6.61 1.38
CA ALA A 52 -1.42 -7.81 1.77
C ALA A 52 -1.67 -8.76 0.59
N ALA A 53 -1.94 -8.23 -0.61
CA ALA A 53 -2.08 -9.01 -1.84
C ALA A 53 -0.76 -9.67 -2.24
N ALA A 54 0.35 -8.91 -2.26
CA ALA A 54 1.67 -9.46 -2.57
C ALA A 54 2.07 -10.54 -1.56
N ARG A 55 1.75 -10.36 -0.27
CA ARG A 55 2.05 -11.34 0.79
C ARG A 55 1.25 -12.64 0.68
N ARG A 56 0.10 -12.64 0.00
CA ARG A 56 -0.71 -13.86 -0.24
C ARG A 56 -0.06 -14.81 -1.24
N VAL A 57 0.82 -14.31 -2.11
CA VAL A 57 1.46 -15.13 -3.15
C VAL A 57 2.46 -16.11 -2.55
N LYS A 58 2.29 -17.40 -2.87
CA LYS A 58 3.21 -18.46 -2.43
C LYS A 58 4.57 -18.29 -3.12
N GLY A 59 5.60 -18.08 -2.31
CA GLY A 59 6.99 -17.98 -2.80
C GLY A 59 7.66 -16.64 -2.51
N VAL A 60 6.89 -15.65 -2.05
CA VAL A 60 7.42 -14.36 -1.59
C VAL A 60 8.19 -14.58 -0.28
N LYS A 61 9.46 -14.19 -0.28
CA LYS A 61 10.32 -14.23 0.92
C LYS A 61 10.31 -12.91 1.67
N ALA A 62 10.26 -11.80 0.94
CA ALA A 62 10.25 -10.46 1.49
C ALA A 62 9.53 -9.51 0.52
N ILE A 63 9.00 -8.42 1.06
CA ILE A 63 8.32 -7.38 0.30
C ILE A 63 9.02 -6.05 0.62
N ALA A 64 9.50 -5.39 -0.42
CA ALA A 64 9.99 -4.02 -0.36
C ALA A 64 8.86 -3.10 -0.84
N GLU A 65 8.30 -2.33 0.08
CA GLU A 65 7.24 -1.39 -0.22
C GLU A 65 7.82 0.01 -0.40
N GLU A 66 7.75 0.51 -1.64
CA GLU A 66 8.23 1.83 -2.05
C GLU A 66 7.08 2.57 -2.77
N ILE A 67 5.89 2.44 -2.19
CA ILE A 67 4.65 3.07 -2.67
C ILE A 67 4.50 4.44 -2.02
N ALA A 68 4.44 5.48 -2.83
CA ALA A 68 4.11 6.83 -2.40
C ALA A 68 2.59 6.98 -2.27
N VAL A 69 2.12 7.50 -1.14
CA VAL A 69 0.69 7.80 -0.93
C VAL A 69 0.46 9.27 -1.26
N ASP A 70 -0.08 9.54 -2.44
CA ASP A 70 -0.54 10.86 -2.82
C ASP A 70 -1.98 11.05 -2.32
N LEU A 71 -2.09 11.57 -1.10
CA LEU A 71 -3.38 11.92 -0.52
C LEU A 71 -3.96 13.11 -1.29
N PRO A 72 -5.17 12.99 -1.89
CA PRO A 72 -5.85 14.14 -2.48
C PRO A 72 -6.10 15.21 -1.39
N PHE A 73 -6.02 16.47 -1.82
CA PHE A 73 -6.01 17.66 -0.96
C PHE A 73 -7.13 17.71 0.11
N GLU A 74 -8.28 17.07 -0.15
CA GLU A 74 -9.43 17.00 0.76
C GLU A 74 -9.18 16.16 2.03
N HIS A 75 -8.16 15.30 2.04
CA HIS A 75 -7.76 14.49 3.22
C HIS A 75 -6.52 15.03 3.94
N ARG A 76 -5.94 16.16 3.49
CA ARG A 76 -4.93 16.87 4.29
C ARG A 76 -5.61 17.55 5.46
N ARG A 77 -5.70 16.84 6.59
CA ARG A 77 -5.89 17.48 7.89
C ARG A 77 -4.74 18.47 8.05
N THR A 78 -5.05 19.75 8.15
CA THR A 78 -4.03 20.74 8.50
C THR A 78 -3.60 20.47 9.94
N ASP A 79 -2.38 20.91 10.29
CA ASP A 79 -1.88 20.80 11.67
C ASP A 79 -2.84 21.46 12.66
N GLU A 80 -3.62 22.43 12.20
CA GLU A 80 -4.70 23.10 12.93
C GLU A 80 -5.87 22.16 13.26
N ASP A 81 -6.31 21.30 12.32
CA ASP A 81 -7.32 20.27 12.60
C ASP A 81 -6.82 19.21 13.59
N ILE A 82 -5.54 18.86 13.53
CA ILE A 82 -4.92 17.90 14.46
C ILE A 82 -4.85 18.51 15.87
N ALA A 83 -4.43 19.77 15.98
CA ALA A 83 -4.40 20.49 17.25
C ALA A 83 -5.80 20.62 17.86
N ALA A 84 -6.80 20.95 17.05
CA ALA A 84 -8.20 21.02 17.50
C ALA A 84 -8.71 19.67 18.01
N ALA A 85 -8.39 18.57 17.34
CA ALA A 85 -8.80 17.23 17.78
C ALA A 85 -8.18 16.81 19.12
N VAL A 86 -6.93 17.19 19.39
CA VAL A 86 -6.26 16.92 20.67
C VAL A 86 -6.89 17.74 21.80
N LEU A 87 -7.10 19.03 21.59
CA LEU A 87 -7.72 19.92 22.59
C LEU A 87 -9.12 19.44 22.98
N ASN A 88 -9.94 19.05 22.00
CA ASN A 88 -11.30 18.56 22.25
C ASN A 88 -11.33 17.24 23.04
N ARG A 89 -10.25 16.44 22.97
CA ARG A 89 -10.15 15.18 23.73
C ARG A 89 -9.63 15.39 25.14
N LEU A 90 -8.77 16.39 25.37
CA LEU A 90 -8.35 16.80 26.71
C LEU A 90 -9.49 17.44 27.52
N ASP A 91 -10.41 18.15 26.87
CA ASP A 91 -11.56 18.78 27.53
C ASP A 91 -12.61 17.76 28.02
N TRP A 92 -12.68 16.58 27.40
CA TRP A 92 -13.62 15.51 27.80
C TRP A 92 -13.19 14.80 29.09
N ASP A 93 -11.88 14.73 29.36
CA ASP A 93 -11.32 14.06 30.55
C ASP A 93 -11.29 14.96 31.81
N ALA A 94 -11.91 16.16 31.76
CA ALA A 94 -11.96 17.15 32.84
C ALA A 94 -13.27 17.15 33.65
#